data_AF-A0A3N9X1Z8-F1
#
_entry.id   AF-A0A3N9X1Z8-F1
#
_cell.length_a   1.000
_cell.length_b   1.000
_cell.length_c   1.000
_cell.angle_alpha   90.00
_cell.angle_beta   90.00
_cell.angle_gamma   90.00
#
_symmetry.space_group_name_H-M   'P 1'
#
loop_
_entity.id
_entity.type
_entity.pdbx_description
1 polymer ?
#
loop_
_entity_poly.entity_id
_entity_poly.type
_entity_poly.pdbx_seq_one_letter_code
_entity_poly.pdbx_strand_id
1 'polypeptide(L)'
;MASTYGGGRRRRIVAATAVTAAGLLLWPGTAYAADVTTTPTEARQGDAVRLEFSVPEERAGTKTNQIEVRLPADAPIAEVYPMSVNGWAPRINSRTLDKPVAGIHSSGVSTVTTAVTWVRVGASDPGPARLALSMGPMPQAERLTFEVVQTYADGTVVRWADATGPHRAPTLTLLPAAPGAAGPAAHGG
;
A
#
# COMPACT_ATOMS: atom_id res chain seq x y z
N MET A 1 45.50 25.83 78.20
CA MET A 1 45.54 26.26 76.79
C MET A 1 45.79 25.00 75.97
N ALA A 2 45.00 24.55 75.00
CA ALA A 2 43.94 25.17 74.22
C ALA A 2 42.91 24.10 73.76
N SER A 3 41.68 24.60 73.61
CA SER A 3 40.50 24.19 72.84
C SER A 3 40.28 22.76 72.31
N THR A 4 39.10 22.28 72.70
CA THR A 4 38.21 21.26 72.12
C THR A 4 37.89 21.41 70.62
N TYR A 5 37.72 20.28 69.93
CA TYR A 5 36.74 20.06 68.83
C TYR A 5 36.19 18.63 68.98
N GLY A 6 34.90 18.44 69.29
CA GLY A 6 33.82 18.28 68.31
C GLY A 6 33.86 16.85 67.75
N GLY A 7 33.02 15.88 68.13
CA GLY A 7 31.57 15.93 68.25
C GLY A 7 30.97 15.17 67.05
N GLY A 8 30.38 13.98 67.30
CA GLY A 8 29.42 13.36 66.37
C GLY A 8 29.75 11.95 65.85
N ARG A 9 29.34 10.91 66.58
CA ARG A 9 29.11 9.56 66.02
C ARG A 9 27.85 9.57 65.16
N ARG A 10 27.84 8.84 64.03
CA ARG A 10 26.85 7.77 63.73
C ARG A 10 27.11 7.09 62.37
N ARG A 11 27.04 5.76 62.44
CA ARG A 11 27.16 4.73 61.39
C ARG A 11 26.01 4.76 60.38
N ARG A 12 26.28 4.46 59.09
CA ARG A 12 25.43 3.72 58.12
C ARG A 12 26.37 3.14 57.04
N ILE A 13 26.80 1.87 57.15
CA ILE A 13 26.27 0.67 56.46
C ILE A 13 26.01 0.86 54.95
N VAL A 14 26.93 0.26 54.19
CA VAL A 14 26.90 -0.35 52.84
C VAL A 14 25.56 -0.41 52.11
N ALA A 15 25.58 0.02 50.84
CA ALA A 15 24.93 -0.69 49.73
C ALA A 15 25.60 -0.28 48.41
N ALA A 16 26.29 -1.23 47.79
CA ALA A 16 26.73 -1.13 46.41
C ALA A 16 25.55 -1.48 45.49
N THR A 17 25.27 -0.62 44.51
CA THR A 17 24.41 -0.95 43.37
C THR A 17 25.03 -0.34 42.12
N ALA A 18 25.77 -1.18 41.39
CA ALA A 18 26.06 -0.95 40.00
C ALA A 18 24.76 -1.15 39.22
N VAL A 19 24.29 -0.10 38.53
CA VAL A 19 23.31 -0.25 37.46
C VAL A 19 23.97 0.28 36.20
N THR A 20 24.43 -0.66 35.38
CA THR A 20 24.81 -0.45 33.99
C THR A 20 23.62 0.13 33.23
N ALA A 21 23.68 1.40 32.84
CA ALA A 21 22.79 1.93 31.83
C ALA A 21 23.22 1.35 30.48
N ALA A 22 22.70 0.16 30.15
CA ALA A 22 22.71 -0.34 28.80
C ALA A 22 21.84 0.61 27.97
N GLY A 23 22.48 1.46 27.17
CA GLY A 23 21.77 2.26 26.18
C GLY A 23 21.01 1.32 25.26
N LEU A 24 19.68 1.38 25.31
CA LEU A 24 18.82 0.87 24.26
C LEU A 24 19.14 1.66 23.00
N LEU A 25 20.13 1.18 22.24
CA LEU A 25 20.22 1.46 20.83
C LEU A 25 18.94 0.89 20.21
N LEU A 26 17.92 1.73 20.10
CA LEU A 26 16.85 1.53 19.14
C LEU A 26 17.52 1.53 17.77
N TRP A 27 17.96 0.35 17.34
CA TRP A 27 18.33 0.13 15.95
C TRP A 27 17.10 0.52 15.13
N PRO A 28 17.17 1.51 14.23
CA PRO A 28 16.22 1.54 13.14
C PRO A 28 16.50 0.24 12.38
N GLY A 29 15.65 -0.76 12.58
CA GLY A 29 15.67 -1.95 11.76
C GLY A 29 15.58 -1.46 10.33
N THR A 30 16.66 -1.62 9.58
CA THR A 30 16.66 -1.37 8.15
C THR A 30 15.75 -2.43 7.55
N ALA A 31 14.46 -2.13 7.49
CA ALA A 31 13.55 -2.84 6.61
C ALA A 31 14.18 -2.73 5.22
N TYR A 32 14.66 -3.84 4.67
CA TYR A 32 14.91 -3.90 3.24
C TYR A 32 13.56 -3.61 2.61
N ALA A 33 13.39 -2.39 2.07
CA ALA A 33 12.15 -2.00 1.45
C ALA A 33 11.99 -2.86 0.19
N ALA A 34 11.28 -3.97 0.30
CA ALA A 34 10.68 -4.58 -0.86
C ALA A 34 9.73 -3.53 -1.47
N ASP A 35 9.83 -3.29 -2.77
CA ASP A 35 8.85 -2.46 -3.45
C ASP A 35 7.50 -3.20 -3.46
N VAL A 36 6.40 -2.44 -3.57
CA VAL A 36 5.12 -3.05 -3.95
C VAL A 36 5.26 -3.58 -5.37
N THR A 37 4.86 -4.83 -5.58
CA THR A 37 4.88 -5.45 -6.90
C THR A 37 3.47 -5.78 -7.38
N THR A 38 3.32 -5.94 -8.70
CA THR A 38 2.08 -6.37 -9.32
C THR A 38 2.27 -7.67 -10.10
N THR A 39 1.29 -8.55 -10.04
CA THR A 39 1.23 -9.77 -10.86
C THR A 39 -0.13 -9.86 -11.57
N PRO A 40 -0.18 -10.02 -12.91
CA PRO A 40 0.96 -9.99 -13.82
C PRO A 40 1.61 -8.58 -13.88
N THR A 41 2.80 -8.50 -14.48
CA THR A 41 3.49 -7.22 -14.74
C THR A 41 3.07 -6.58 -16.07
N GLU A 42 2.34 -7.33 -16.89
CA GLU A 42 1.88 -6.92 -18.21
C GLU A 42 0.41 -7.33 -18.42
N ALA A 43 -0.33 -6.49 -19.15
CA ALA A 43 -1.66 -6.78 -19.68
C ALA A 43 -1.77 -6.23 -21.10
N ARG A 44 -2.84 -6.54 -21.83
CA ARG A 44 -3.10 -5.98 -23.16
C ARG A 44 -4.13 -4.86 -23.09
N GLN A 45 -3.91 -3.82 -23.87
CA GLN A 45 -4.91 -2.78 -24.11
C GLN A 45 -6.20 -3.40 -24.64
N GLY A 46 -7.35 -2.96 -24.13
CA GLY A 46 -8.68 -3.49 -24.49
C GLY A 46 -9.12 -4.73 -23.71
N ASP A 47 -8.20 -5.50 -23.12
CA ASP A 47 -8.54 -6.74 -22.40
C ASP A 47 -8.85 -6.48 -20.92
N ALA A 48 -9.45 -7.47 -20.26
CA ALA A 48 -9.54 -7.51 -18.81
C ALA A 48 -8.25 -8.09 -18.19
N VAL A 49 -7.93 -7.67 -16.97
CA VAL A 49 -6.83 -8.25 -16.18
C VAL A 49 -7.26 -8.47 -14.73
N ARG A 50 -6.82 -9.59 -14.16
CA ARG A 50 -6.78 -9.77 -12.70
C ARG A 50 -5.39 -9.36 -12.22
N LEU A 51 -5.30 -8.20 -11.58
CA LEU A 51 -4.06 -7.63 -11.07
C LEU A 51 -3.97 -7.82 -9.56
N GLU A 52 -2.93 -8.51 -9.09
CA GLU A 52 -2.62 -8.66 -7.67
C GLU A 52 -1.47 -7.72 -7.27
N PHE A 53 -1.70 -6.91 -6.23
CA PHE A 53 -0.68 -6.11 -5.55
C PHE A 53 -0.12 -6.92 -4.37
N SER A 54 1.20 -7.11 -4.32
CA SER A 54 1.89 -7.67 -3.17
C SER A 54 2.54 -6.54 -2.38
N VAL A 55 1.94 -6.19 -1.23
CA VAL A 55 2.40 -5.11 -0.36
C VAL A 55 3.14 -5.70 0.84
N PRO A 56 4.42 -5.37 1.03
CA PRO A 56 5.23 -5.98 2.07
C PRO A 56 4.83 -5.53 3.48
N GLU A 57 5.13 -6.36 4.48
CA GLU A 57 4.84 -6.09 5.90
C GLU A 57 6.14 -6.17 6.71
N GLU A 58 7.01 -5.17 6.55
CA GLU A 58 8.38 -5.19 7.08
C GLU A 58 8.53 -4.56 8.48
N ARG A 59 7.46 -3.95 9.03
CA ARG A 59 7.57 -3.18 10.26
C ARG A 59 7.35 -4.05 11.49
N ALA A 60 8.41 -4.24 12.27
CA ALA A 60 8.36 -4.98 13.52
C ALA A 60 7.47 -4.28 14.57
N GLY A 61 6.78 -5.06 15.39
CA GLY A 61 5.97 -4.55 16.52
C GLY A 61 4.66 -3.88 16.13
N THR A 62 4.32 -3.81 14.84
CA THR A 62 3.05 -3.25 14.35
C THR A 62 2.56 -4.08 13.17
N LYS A 63 1.32 -3.81 12.73
CA LYS A 63 0.70 -4.46 11.58
C LYS A 63 0.06 -3.43 10.69
N THR A 64 0.06 -3.71 9.40
CA THR A 64 -0.70 -2.93 8.42
C THR A 64 -2.18 -3.04 8.76
N ASN A 65 -2.90 -1.93 8.94
CA ASN A 65 -4.34 -1.95 9.18
C ASN A 65 -5.15 -1.54 7.94
N GLN A 66 -4.57 -0.75 7.05
CA GLN A 66 -5.23 -0.28 5.84
C GLN A 66 -4.24 -0.18 4.68
N ILE A 67 -4.71 -0.53 3.48
CA ILE A 67 -3.98 -0.30 2.23
C ILE A 67 -4.95 0.36 1.24
N GLU A 68 -4.60 1.52 0.73
CA GLU A 68 -5.32 2.23 -0.34
C GLU A 68 -4.51 2.12 -1.64
N VAL A 69 -5.13 1.60 -2.69
CA VAL A 69 -4.58 1.61 -4.05
C VAL A 69 -5.37 2.63 -4.86
N ARG A 70 -4.68 3.63 -5.39
CA ARG A 70 -5.27 4.67 -6.24
C ARG A 70 -5.02 4.37 -7.70
N LEU A 71 -6.07 4.51 -8.50
CA LEU A 71 -6.02 4.29 -9.93
C LEU A 71 -5.58 5.59 -10.65
N PRO A 72 -4.86 5.48 -11.78
CA PRO A 72 -4.47 6.64 -12.59
C PRO A 72 -5.69 7.46 -13.03
N ALA A 73 -5.66 8.77 -12.79
CA ALA A 73 -6.78 9.64 -13.12
C ALA A 73 -6.85 9.97 -14.63
N ASP A 74 -5.70 9.97 -15.30
CA ASP A 74 -5.50 10.24 -16.72
C ASP A 74 -5.83 9.04 -17.63
N ALA A 75 -5.77 7.83 -17.09
CA ALA A 75 -6.14 6.59 -17.78
C ALA A 75 -7.24 5.82 -17.00
N PRO A 76 -8.49 6.33 -16.98
CA PRO A 76 -9.57 5.71 -16.23
C PRO A 76 -9.89 4.31 -16.76
N ILE A 77 -10.10 3.38 -15.83
CA ILE A 77 -10.55 2.02 -16.11
C ILE A 77 -12.06 1.98 -15.89
N ALA A 78 -12.82 1.54 -16.90
CA ALA A 78 -14.27 1.56 -16.87
C ALA A 78 -14.84 0.72 -15.72
N GLU A 79 -14.35 -0.50 -15.57
CA GLU A 79 -14.85 -1.46 -14.59
C GLU A 79 -13.72 -1.95 -13.70
N VAL A 80 -13.91 -1.86 -12.38
CA VAL A 80 -12.92 -2.25 -11.37
C VAL A 80 -13.64 -2.94 -10.23
N TYR A 81 -13.28 -4.19 -9.99
CA TYR A 81 -13.89 -5.05 -9.01
C TYR A 81 -12.82 -5.56 -8.04
N PRO A 82 -12.89 -5.21 -6.75
CA PRO A 82 -12.04 -5.84 -5.75
C PRO A 82 -12.43 -7.30 -5.56
N MET A 83 -11.41 -8.17 -5.57
CA MET A 83 -11.59 -9.59 -5.31
C MET A 83 -11.65 -9.84 -3.80
N SER A 84 -12.30 -10.93 -3.41
CA SER A 84 -12.30 -11.39 -2.02
C SER A 84 -10.89 -11.78 -1.60
N VAL A 85 -10.41 -11.21 -0.49
CA VAL A 85 -9.11 -11.50 0.12
C VAL A 85 -9.34 -11.81 1.59
N ASN A 86 -8.76 -12.90 2.08
CA ASN A 86 -8.94 -13.32 3.46
C ASN A 86 -8.41 -12.25 4.45
N GLY A 87 -9.22 -11.89 5.44
CA GLY A 87 -8.86 -10.90 6.46
C GLY A 87 -8.92 -9.44 6.02
N TRP A 88 -9.33 -9.13 4.77
CA TRP A 88 -9.36 -7.78 4.21
C TRP A 88 -10.73 -7.43 3.62
N ALA A 89 -11.29 -6.28 4.01
CA ALA A 89 -12.54 -5.75 3.50
C ALA A 89 -12.29 -4.55 2.57
N PRO A 90 -12.67 -4.62 1.28
CA PRO A 90 -12.52 -3.51 0.35
C PRO A 90 -13.60 -2.44 0.51
N ARG A 91 -13.23 -1.20 0.23
CA ARG A 91 -14.11 -0.03 0.06
C ARG A 91 -13.73 0.66 -1.24
N ILE A 92 -14.71 0.98 -2.06
CA ILE A 92 -14.51 1.60 -3.37
C ILE A 92 -14.83 3.09 -3.27
N ASN A 93 -13.92 3.91 -3.77
CA ASN A 93 -14.14 5.33 -4.01
C ASN A 93 -14.26 5.56 -5.52
N SER A 94 -15.17 6.42 -5.93
CA SER A 94 -15.47 6.66 -7.33
C SER A 94 -15.61 8.14 -7.64
N ARG A 95 -15.49 8.48 -8.93
CA ARG A 95 -15.80 9.79 -9.49
C ARG A 95 -16.64 9.65 -10.75
N THR A 96 -17.36 10.71 -11.09
CA THR A 96 -18.05 10.83 -12.36
C THR A 96 -17.13 11.48 -13.40
N LEU A 97 -17.12 10.93 -14.61
CA LEU A 97 -16.44 11.47 -15.79
C LEU A 97 -17.41 12.38 -16.56
N ASP A 98 -16.86 13.42 -17.18
CA ASP A 98 -17.61 14.27 -18.11
C ASP A 98 -17.98 13.51 -19.40
N LYS A 99 -17.14 12.54 -19.78
CA LYS A 99 -17.33 11.69 -20.96
C LYS A 99 -17.29 10.22 -20.53
N PRO A 100 -18.31 9.41 -20.86
CA PRO A 100 -18.29 7.98 -20.57
C PRO A 100 -17.13 7.28 -21.29
N VAL A 101 -16.61 6.22 -20.67
CA VAL A 101 -15.68 5.27 -21.30
C VAL A 101 -16.40 3.96 -21.58
N ALA A 102 -15.99 3.23 -22.61
CA ALA A 102 -16.58 1.93 -22.92
C ALA A 102 -16.18 0.89 -21.85
N GLY A 103 -17.15 0.11 -21.36
CA GLY A 103 -16.93 -1.02 -20.47
C GLY A 103 -16.79 -2.34 -21.25
N ILE A 104 -16.56 -3.42 -20.51
CA ILE A 104 -16.64 -4.79 -21.03
C ILE A 104 -18.11 -5.24 -21.09
N HIS A 105 -18.88 -4.85 -20.06
CA HIS A 105 -20.27 -5.25 -19.88
C HIS A 105 -21.26 -4.10 -20.10
N SER A 106 -20.77 -2.90 -20.39
CA SER A 106 -21.58 -1.71 -20.69
C SER A 106 -21.01 -0.95 -21.88
N SER A 107 -21.89 -0.43 -22.73
CA SER A 107 -21.51 0.46 -23.85
C SER A 107 -20.98 1.81 -23.37
N GLY A 108 -21.25 2.20 -22.13
CA GLY A 108 -20.74 3.42 -21.52
C GLY A 108 -20.76 3.38 -19.99
N VAL A 109 -19.66 3.83 -19.39
CA VAL A 109 -19.48 3.94 -17.94
C VAL A 109 -18.99 5.35 -17.62
N SER A 110 -19.82 6.11 -16.91
CA SER A 110 -19.47 7.47 -16.45
C SER A 110 -18.92 7.49 -15.03
N THR A 111 -19.25 6.52 -14.20
CA THR A 111 -18.75 6.44 -12.82
C THR A 111 -17.61 5.45 -12.75
N VAL A 112 -16.40 5.93 -12.51
CA VAL A 112 -15.19 5.11 -12.48
C VAL A 112 -14.55 5.12 -11.09
N THR A 113 -13.88 4.02 -10.76
CA THR A 113 -13.15 3.87 -9.48
C THR A 113 -11.90 4.75 -9.47
N THR A 114 -11.74 5.54 -8.41
CA THR A 114 -10.53 6.35 -8.16
C THR A 114 -9.57 5.67 -7.21
N ALA A 115 -10.11 4.91 -6.24
CA ALA A 115 -9.31 4.16 -5.29
C ALA A 115 -10.08 2.96 -4.76
N VAL A 116 -9.35 1.94 -4.36
CA VAL A 116 -9.86 0.85 -3.55
C VAL A 116 -9.05 0.79 -2.26
N THR A 117 -9.74 0.86 -1.13
CA THR A 117 -9.14 0.78 0.20
C THR A 117 -9.50 -0.55 0.84
N TRP A 118 -8.50 -1.38 1.15
CA TRP A 118 -8.68 -2.58 1.96
C TRP A 118 -8.39 -2.26 3.41
N VAL A 119 -9.34 -2.59 4.28
CA VAL A 119 -9.21 -2.49 5.74
C VAL A 119 -9.07 -3.90 6.30
N ARG A 120 -8.12 -4.10 7.21
CA ARG A 120 -7.96 -5.38 7.90
C ARG A 120 -9.14 -5.57 8.86
N VAL A 121 -9.83 -6.71 8.75
CA VAL A 121 -11.04 -7.01 9.54
C VAL A 121 -10.94 -8.28 10.38
N GLY A 122 -9.81 -8.98 10.31
CA GLY A 122 -9.58 -10.19 11.09
C GLY A 122 -8.15 -10.70 10.96
N ALA A 123 -7.95 -11.97 11.31
CA ALA A 123 -6.72 -12.66 10.99
C ALA A 123 -6.51 -12.65 9.47
N SER A 124 -5.32 -12.26 9.02
CA SER A 124 -4.89 -12.50 7.64
C SER A 124 -3.81 -13.56 7.63
N ASP A 125 -3.51 -14.05 6.44
CA ASP A 125 -2.32 -14.85 6.21
C ASP A 125 -1.07 -14.05 6.63
N PRO A 126 -0.05 -14.72 7.20
CA PRO A 126 1.21 -14.08 7.55
C PRO A 126 1.99 -13.69 6.28
N GLY A 127 2.72 -12.58 6.34
CA GLY A 127 3.55 -12.09 5.25
C GLY A 127 2.93 -10.90 4.50
N PRO A 128 3.33 -10.67 3.24
CA PRO A 128 2.81 -9.56 2.43
C PRO A 128 1.29 -9.63 2.26
N ALA A 129 0.64 -8.47 2.28
CA ALA A 129 -0.76 -8.38 1.89
C ALA A 129 -0.89 -8.55 0.37
N ARG A 130 -1.70 -9.51 -0.08
CA ARG A 130 -1.96 -9.77 -1.50
C ARG A 130 -3.37 -9.33 -1.84
N LEU A 131 -3.48 -8.19 -2.52
CA LEU A 131 -4.75 -7.52 -2.79
C LEU A 131 -5.02 -7.58 -4.29
N ALA A 132 -6.15 -8.16 -4.69
CA ALA A 132 -6.44 -8.38 -6.09
C ALA A 132 -7.63 -7.52 -6.58
N LEU A 133 -7.46 -6.95 -7.77
CA LEU A 133 -8.50 -6.30 -8.56
C LEU A 133 -8.74 -7.09 -9.84
N SER A 134 -9.99 -7.30 -10.24
CA SER A 134 -10.34 -7.59 -11.63
C SER A 134 -10.76 -6.28 -12.27
N MET A 135 -10.14 -5.91 -13.38
CA MET A 135 -10.30 -4.59 -13.98
C MET A 135 -10.25 -4.65 -15.49
N GLY A 136 -11.03 -3.80 -16.15
CA GLY A 136 -11.06 -3.72 -17.60
C GLY A 136 -12.17 -2.83 -18.17
N PRO A 137 -12.18 -2.62 -19.50
CA PRO A 137 -11.09 -2.97 -20.40
C PRO A 137 -9.85 -2.10 -20.11
N MET A 138 -8.65 -2.60 -20.37
CA MET A 138 -7.44 -1.80 -20.17
C MET A 138 -7.43 -0.61 -21.15
N PRO A 139 -7.11 0.60 -20.67
CA PRO A 139 -7.14 1.80 -21.49
C PRO A 139 -6.03 1.78 -22.57
N GLN A 140 -6.17 2.66 -23.56
CA GLN A 140 -5.15 2.88 -24.60
C GLN A 140 -3.99 3.72 -24.05
N ALA A 141 -3.21 3.13 -23.15
CA ALA A 141 -1.99 3.71 -22.58
C ALA A 141 -0.86 2.67 -22.63
N GLU A 142 0.39 3.09 -22.53
CA GLU A 142 1.55 2.17 -22.51
C GLU A 142 1.78 1.57 -21.11
N ARG A 143 1.34 2.28 -20.07
CA ARG A 143 1.56 1.91 -18.67
C ARG A 143 0.49 2.51 -17.77
N LEU A 144 0.13 1.79 -16.72
CA LEU A 144 -0.59 2.29 -15.57
C LEU A 144 0.36 2.35 -14.37
N THR A 145 0.41 3.48 -13.67
CA THR A 145 1.20 3.66 -12.45
C THR A 145 0.25 3.90 -11.29
N PHE A 146 0.29 3.04 -10.28
CA PHE A 146 -0.62 3.12 -9.15
C PHE A 146 0.08 3.75 -7.95
N GLU A 147 -0.62 4.64 -7.25
CA GLU A 147 -0.17 5.06 -5.92
C GLU A 147 -0.70 4.05 -4.90
N VAL A 148 0.18 3.58 -4.02
CA VAL A 148 -0.21 2.74 -2.88
C VAL A 148 0.08 3.49 -1.59
N VAL A 149 -0.87 3.45 -0.65
CA VAL A 149 -0.72 4.03 0.69
C VAL A 149 -1.02 2.96 1.72
N GLN A 150 -0.02 2.60 2.53
CA GLN A 150 -0.12 1.63 3.60
C GLN A 150 -0.14 2.35 4.93
N THR A 151 -1.16 2.09 5.73
CA THR A 151 -1.30 2.65 7.07
C THR A 151 -1.19 1.53 8.08
N TYR A 152 -0.26 1.68 9.01
CA TYR A 152 -0.04 0.77 10.12
C TYR A 152 -0.93 1.09 11.32
N ALA A 153 -1.13 0.12 12.20
CA ALA A 153 -1.95 0.24 13.40
C ALA A 153 -1.44 1.29 14.40
N ASP A 154 -0.14 1.62 14.34
CA ASP A 154 0.47 2.69 15.14
C ASP A 154 0.34 4.09 14.52
N GLY A 155 -0.39 4.22 13.40
CA GLY A 155 -0.59 5.48 12.68
C GLY A 155 0.50 5.83 11.66
N THR A 156 1.57 5.03 11.56
CA THR A 156 2.60 5.23 10.53
C THR A 156 2.01 5.03 9.14
N VAL A 157 2.37 5.92 8.21
CA VAL A 157 1.95 5.85 6.80
C VAL A 157 3.17 5.73 5.91
N VAL A 158 3.14 4.73 5.01
CA VAL A 158 4.12 4.55 3.93
C VAL A 158 3.40 4.74 2.60
N ARG A 159 4.05 5.43 1.66
CA ARG A 159 3.49 5.79 0.37
C ARG A 159 4.44 5.36 -0.75
N TRP A 160 3.96 4.52 -1.65
CA TRP A 160 4.65 4.15 -2.90
C TRP A 160 4.07 4.97 -4.04
N ALA A 161 4.74 6.08 -4.32
CA ALA A 161 4.36 7.04 -5.35
C ALA A 161 5.56 7.50 -6.19
N ASP A 162 6.78 7.10 -5.80
CA ASP A 162 8.00 7.65 -6.38
C ASP A 162 8.30 6.94 -7.71
N ALA A 163 8.89 7.67 -8.66
CA ALA A 163 9.39 7.07 -9.89
C ALA A 163 10.67 6.24 -9.65
N THR A 164 11.48 6.65 -8.68
CA THR A 164 12.77 6.05 -8.35
C THR A 164 13.01 6.09 -6.84
N GLY A 165 13.89 5.22 -6.32
CA GLY A 165 14.21 5.19 -4.90
C GLY A 165 13.53 4.02 -4.17
N PRO A 166 13.36 4.11 -2.84
CA PRO A 166 12.93 2.99 -2.00
C PRO A 166 11.42 2.74 -1.97
N HIS A 167 10.58 3.70 -2.38
CA HIS A 167 9.12 3.55 -2.39
C HIS A 167 8.55 3.76 -3.80
N ARG A 168 8.98 2.92 -4.75
CA ARG A 168 8.55 3.08 -6.13
C ARG A 168 7.09 2.70 -6.31
N ALA A 169 6.36 3.52 -7.05
CA ALA A 169 5.00 3.23 -7.45
C ALA A 169 4.96 1.94 -8.28
N PRO A 170 4.08 0.96 -7.96
CA PRO A 170 3.90 -0.21 -8.81
C PRO A 170 3.31 0.17 -10.17
N THR A 171 3.72 -0.56 -11.20
CA THR A 171 3.31 -0.29 -12.58
C THR A 171 2.85 -1.54 -13.30
N LEU A 172 1.80 -1.41 -14.11
CA LEU A 172 1.37 -2.42 -15.08
C LEU A 172 1.69 -1.92 -16.49
N THR A 173 2.53 -2.65 -17.22
CA THR A 173 2.78 -2.37 -18.64
C THR A 173 1.59 -2.84 -19.48
N LEU A 174 1.17 -2.04 -20.43
CA LEU A 174 0.07 -2.34 -21.33
C LEU A 174 0.59 -2.56 -22.75
N LEU A 175 0.61 -3.82 -23.16
CA LEU A 175 0.95 -4.23 -24.52
C LEU A 175 -0.15 -3.79 -25.49
N PRO A 176 0.19 -3.56 -26.78
CA PRO A 176 -0.81 -3.30 -27.80
C PRO A 176 -1.91 -4.38 -27.82
N ALA A 177 -3.11 -3.96 -28.20
CA ALA A 177 -4.25 -4.85 -28.42
C ALA A 177 -3.89 -5.99 -29.39
N ALA A 178 -4.47 -7.17 -29.19
CA ALA A 178 -4.24 -8.30 -30.08
C ALA A 178 -4.73 -7.97 -31.51
N PRO A 179 -4.02 -8.41 -32.57
CA PRO A 179 -4.48 -8.24 -33.94
C PRO A 179 -5.87 -8.87 -34.13
N GLY A 180 -6.84 -8.09 -34.60
CA GLY A 180 -8.22 -8.54 -34.81
C GLY A 180 -9.15 -8.41 -33.60
N ALA A 181 -8.68 -7.90 -32.46
CA ALA A 181 -9.57 -7.47 -31.38
C ALA A 181 -10.32 -6.21 -31.83
N ALA A 182 -11.60 -6.34 -32.16
CA ALA A 182 -12.47 -5.20 -32.42
C ALA A 182 -12.57 -4.36 -31.13
N GLY A 183 -12.07 -3.13 -31.16
CA GLY A 183 -12.34 -2.17 -30.09
C GLY A 183 -13.85 -1.92 -29.96
N PRO A 184 -14.35 -1.43 -28.80
CA PRO A 184 -15.75 -1.10 -28.64
C PRO A 184 -16.17 -0.13 -29.76
N ALA A 185 -17.15 -0.56 -30.55
CA ALA A 185 -17.64 0.20 -31.69
C ALA A 185 -18.14 1.57 -31.23
N ALA A 186 -17.51 2.63 -31.72
CA ALA A 186 -18.08 3.96 -31.65
C ALA A 186 -19.34 3.98 -32.54
N HIS A 187 -20.52 3.85 -31.93
CA HIS A 187 -21.77 4.18 -32.60
C HIS A 187 -21.88 5.71 -32.65
N GLY A 188 -21.42 6.29 -33.75
CA GLY A 188 -21.75 7.66 -34.12
C GLY A 188 -23.24 7.78 -34.43
N GLY A 189 -23.88 8.75 -33.78
CA GLY A 189 -25.15 9.34 -34.20
C GLY A 189 -24.88 10.71 -34.82
#